data_AF-A0A959LAQ1-F1
#
_entry.id   AF-A0A959LAQ1-F1
#
_cell.length_a   1.000
_cell.length_b   1.000
_cell.length_c   1.000
_cell.angle_alpha   90.00
_cell.angle_beta   90.00
_cell.angle_gamma   90.00
#
_symmetry.space_group_name_H-M   'P 1'
#
loop_
_entity.id
_entity.type
_entity.pdbx_description
1 polymer ?
#
loop_
_entity_poly.entity_id
_entity_poly.type
_entity_poly.pdbx_seq_one_letter_code
_entity_poly.pdbx_strand_id
1 'polypeptide(L)'
;TIFANINQKEKSAILKNVLQRLSGNCREVLMYWAGGYSMEEIAIILNYKSAGMARKKKCLCMKELVDWLEEHPHLKNELRK
;
A
#
# COMPACT_ATOMS: atom_id res chain seq x y z
N THR A 1 -4.87 23.25 9.26
CA THR A 1 -6.05 23.81 8.58
C THR A 1 -7.00 22.68 8.21
N ILE A 2 -8.31 22.84 8.39
CA ILE A 2 -9.32 21.79 8.15
C ILE A 2 -9.21 21.19 6.72
N PHE A 3 -8.82 22.00 5.73
CA PHE A 3 -8.61 21.56 4.34
C PHE A 3 -7.47 20.56 4.10
N ALA A 4 -6.38 20.61 4.89
CA ALA A 4 -5.28 19.65 4.74
C ALA A 4 -5.69 18.24 5.20
N ASN A 5 -6.56 18.15 6.20
CA ASN A 5 -7.06 16.89 6.74
C ASN A 5 -8.12 16.22 5.85
N ILE A 6 -8.90 17.00 5.09
CA ILE A 6 -9.91 16.48 4.15
C ILE A 6 -9.20 15.82 2.96
N ASN A 7 -8.19 16.48 2.42
CA ASN A 7 -7.43 16.02 1.25
C ASN A 7 -6.65 14.72 1.54
N GLN A 8 -6.14 14.54 2.76
CA GLN A 8 -5.47 13.30 3.17
C GLN A 8 -6.46 12.12 3.36
N LYS A 9 -7.67 12.39 3.84
CA LYS A 9 -8.71 11.36 4.02
C LYS A 9 -9.26 10.87 2.68
N GLU A 10 -9.50 11.76 1.71
CA GLU A 10 -9.98 11.39 0.38
C GLU A 10 -8.93 10.57 -0.40
N LYS A 11 -7.66 11.01 -0.40
CA LYS A 11 -6.56 10.22 -0.99
C LYS A 11 -6.41 8.85 -0.31
N SER A 12 -6.64 8.77 1.00
CA SER A 12 -6.64 7.50 1.73
C SER A 12 -7.78 6.57 1.30
N ALA A 13 -8.96 7.09 0.98
CA ALA A 13 -10.09 6.29 0.49
C ALA A 13 -9.82 5.72 -0.91
N ILE A 14 -9.31 6.54 -1.83
CA ILE A 14 -8.93 6.09 -3.18
C ILE A 14 -7.80 5.06 -3.09
N LEU A 15 -6.77 5.32 -2.28
CA LEU A 15 -5.69 4.36 -2.03
C LEU A 15 -6.22 3.05 -1.45
N LYS A 16 -7.17 3.09 -0.49
CA LYS A 16 -7.81 1.88 0.03
C LYS A 16 -8.56 1.10 -1.06
N ASN A 17 -9.29 1.78 -1.93
CA ASN A 17 -10.02 1.13 -3.03
C ASN A 17 -9.06 0.47 -4.03
N VAL A 18 -7.93 1.11 -4.33
CA VAL A 18 -6.87 0.53 -5.18
C VAL A 18 -6.22 -0.66 -4.48
N LEU A 19 -5.89 -0.54 -3.19
CA LEU A 19 -5.30 -1.62 -2.38
C LEU A 19 -6.26 -2.80 -2.19
N GLN A 20 -7.59 -2.62 -2.26
CA GLN A 20 -8.56 -3.71 -2.26
C GLN A 20 -8.48 -4.60 -3.52
N ARG A 21 -7.85 -4.12 -4.60
CA ARG A 21 -7.65 -4.91 -5.83
C ARG A 21 -6.43 -5.83 -5.75
N LEU A 22 -5.53 -5.58 -4.82
CA LEU A 22 -4.39 -6.46 -4.58
C LEU A 22 -4.81 -7.71 -3.82
N SER A 23 -4.06 -8.81 -3.99
CA SER A 23 -4.22 -9.99 -3.15
C SER A 23 -4.11 -9.62 -1.66
N GLY A 24 -4.85 -10.33 -0.78
CA GLY A 24 -4.92 -10.01 0.65
C GLY A 24 -3.55 -9.85 1.32
N ASN A 25 -2.62 -10.75 1.00
CA ASN A 25 -1.23 -10.71 1.47
C ASN A 25 -0.47 -9.46 0.98
N CYS A 26 -0.76 -8.95 -0.22
CA CYS A 26 -0.14 -7.74 -0.74
C CYS A 26 -0.76 -6.46 -0.20
N ARG A 27 -2.08 -6.45 -0.01
CA ARG A 27 -2.77 -5.34 0.65
C ARG A 27 -2.20 -5.11 2.05
N GLU A 28 -2.10 -6.17 2.85
CA GLU A 28 -1.70 -6.06 4.26
C GLU A 28 -0.26 -5.56 4.42
N VAL A 29 0.71 -6.15 3.70
CA VAL A 29 2.12 -5.72 3.79
C VAL A 29 2.29 -4.25 3.39
N LEU A 30 1.54 -3.76 2.40
CA LEU A 30 1.60 -2.37 1.97
C LEU A 30 0.89 -1.43 2.96
N MET A 31 -0.20 -1.86 3.58
CA MET A 31 -0.90 -1.07 4.60
C MET A 31 -0.04 -0.84 5.84
N TYR A 32 0.60 -1.90 6.38
CA TYR A 32 1.48 -1.73 7.54
C TYR A 32 2.73 -0.92 7.19
N TRP A 33 3.33 -1.13 6.01
CA TRP A 33 4.45 -0.32 5.56
C TRP A 33 4.07 1.17 5.42
N ALA A 34 2.93 1.48 4.80
CA ALA A 34 2.45 2.85 4.67
C ALA A 34 2.08 3.48 6.03
N GLY A 35 1.70 2.65 7.01
CA GLY A 35 1.48 3.04 8.40
C GLY A 35 2.75 3.29 9.21
N GLY A 36 3.95 3.10 8.63
CA GLY A 36 5.24 3.39 9.27
C GLY A 36 5.83 2.24 10.09
N TYR A 37 5.24 1.05 10.04
CA TYR A 37 5.76 -0.12 10.74
C TYR A 37 7.10 -0.57 10.13
N SER A 38 8.03 -0.99 10.98
CA SER A 38 9.30 -1.60 10.61
C SER A 38 9.10 -2.96 9.94
N MET A 39 10.10 -3.46 9.22
CA MET A 39 9.99 -4.76 8.54
C MET A 39 9.96 -5.92 9.53
N GLU A 40 10.57 -5.73 10.69
CA GLU A 40 10.56 -6.63 11.83
C GLU A 40 9.14 -6.74 12.41
N GLU A 41 8.47 -5.61 12.68
CA GLU A 41 7.08 -5.58 13.14
C GLU A 41 6.14 -6.21 12.12
N ILE A 42 6.30 -5.86 10.83
CA ILE A 42 5.49 -6.42 9.74
C ILE A 42 5.68 -7.93 9.64
N ALA A 43 6.91 -8.42 9.78
CA ALA A 43 7.18 -9.86 9.75
C ALA A 43 6.46 -10.59 10.89
N ILE A 44 6.43 -10.00 12.09
CA ILE A 44 5.71 -10.57 13.23
C ILE A 44 4.20 -10.56 12.97
N ILE A 45 3.65 -9.40 12.57
CA ILE A 45 2.21 -9.21 12.36
C ILE A 45 1.66 -10.14 11.26
N LEU A 46 2.41 -10.32 10.17
CA LEU A 46 2.01 -11.13 9.01
C LEU A 46 2.58 -12.55 9.04
N ASN A 47 3.20 -12.95 10.15
CA ASN A 47 3.80 -14.27 10.34
C ASN A 47 4.78 -14.66 9.22
N TYR A 48 5.63 -13.72 8.79
CA TYR A 48 6.73 -13.97 7.89
C TYR A 48 7.97 -14.44 8.66
N LYS A 49 8.77 -15.29 8.01
CA LYS A 49 9.97 -15.89 8.62
C LYS A 49 11.04 -14.88 9.04
N SER A 50 11.07 -13.70 8.42
CA SER A 50 12.06 -12.67 8.72
C SER A 50 11.64 -11.30 8.18
N ALA A 51 12.27 -10.24 8.69
CA ALA A 51 12.18 -8.89 8.13
C ALA A 51 12.62 -8.83 6.66
N GLY A 52 13.59 -9.66 6.25
CA GLY A 52 14.00 -9.79 4.85
C GLY A 52 12.87 -10.32 3.96
N MET A 53 12.09 -11.28 4.46
CA MET A 53 10.90 -11.80 3.76
C MET A 53 9.80 -10.74 3.65
N ALA A 54 9.56 -9.97 4.73
CA ALA A 54 8.64 -8.83 4.71
C ALA A 54 9.05 -7.79 3.65
N ARG A 55 10.33 -7.40 3.62
CA ARG A 55 10.87 -6.46 2.62
C ARG A 55 10.71 -6.98 1.20
N LYS A 56 11.06 -8.25 0.94
CA LYS A 56 10.90 -8.87 -0.38
C LYS A 56 9.43 -8.87 -0.82
N LYS A 57 8.53 -9.23 0.09
CA LYS A 57 7.08 -9.24 -0.17
C LYS A 57 6.57 -7.82 -0.46
N LYS A 58 6.97 -6.82 0.32
CA LYS A 58 6.66 -5.40 0.08
C LYS A 58 7.10 -4.92 -1.30
N CYS A 59 8.32 -5.26 -1.73
CA CYS A 59 8.80 -4.88 -3.07
C CYS A 59 7.98 -5.54 -4.19
N LEU A 60 7.68 -6.84 -4.07
CA LEU A 60 6.84 -7.56 -5.03
C LEU A 60 5.47 -6.92 -5.15
N CYS A 61 4.80 -6.68 -4.02
CA CYS A 61 3.46 -6.12 -3.98
C CYS A 61 3.42 -4.65 -4.46
N MET A 62 4.48 -3.88 -4.22
CA MET A 62 4.60 -2.53 -4.78
C MET A 62 4.71 -2.56 -6.31
N LYS A 63 5.45 -3.54 -6.85
CA LYS A 63 5.53 -3.73 -8.30
C LYS A 63 4.16 -4.09 -8.89
N GLU A 64 3.47 -5.06 -8.28
CA GLU A 64 2.10 -5.45 -8.67
C GLU A 64 1.14 -4.25 -8.68
N LEU A 65 1.22 -3.39 -7.65
CA LEU A 65 0.43 -2.17 -7.56
C LEU A 65 0.75 -1.17 -8.69
N VAL A 66 2.04 -0.95 -8.98
CA VAL A 66 2.46 -0.05 -10.07
C VAL A 66 2.02 -0.60 -11.42
N ASP A 67 2.27 -1.88 -11.69
CA ASP A 67 1.88 -2.54 -12.94
C ASP A 67 0.36 -2.40 -13.17
N TRP A 68 -0.45 -2.64 -12.13
CA TRP A 68 -1.91 -2.46 -12.19
C TRP A 68 -2.33 -1.00 -12.46
N LEU A 69 -1.63 -0.02 -11.87
CA LEU A 69 -1.92 1.40 -12.10
C LEU A 69 -1.54 1.86 -13.51
N GLU A 70 -0.53 1.28 -14.14
CA GLU A 70 -0.21 1.56 -15.56
C GLU A 70 -1.32 1.06 -16.50
N GLU A 71 -1.97 -0.05 -16.18
CA GLU A 71 -3.14 -0.56 -16.91
C GLU A 71 -4.40 0.30 -16.70
N HIS A 72 -4.43 1.11 -15.63
CA HIS A 72 -5.57 1.94 -15.24
C HIS A 72 -5.18 3.43 -15.09
N PRO A 73 -4.78 4.11 -16.19
CA PRO A 73 -4.19 5.44 -16.14
C PRO A 73 -5.10 6.53 -15.55
N HIS A 74 -6.43 6.36 -15.60
CA HIS A 74 -7.38 7.28 -14.98
C HIS A 74 -7.22 7.33 -13.44
N LEU A 75 -7.01 6.18 -12.79
CA LEU A 75 -6.81 6.08 -11.34
C LEU A 75 -5.42 6.57 -10.93
N LYS A 76 -4.39 6.29 -11.74
CA LYS A 76 -3.03 6.79 -11.52
C LYS A 76 -3.00 8.33 -11.51
N ASN A 77 -3.73 8.99 -12.41
CA ASN A 77 -3.81 10.44 -12.45
C ASN A 77 -4.55 11.03 -11.24
N GLU A 78 -5.50 10.30 -10.67
CA GLU A 78 -6.25 10.71 -9.49
C GLU A 78 -5.41 10.62 -8.21
N LEU A 79 -4.52 9.62 -8.11
CA LEU A 79 -3.57 9.47 -6.99
C LEU A 79 -2.39 10.46 -7.03
N ARG A 80 -2.09 11.05 -8.18
CA ARG A 80 -0.94 11.96 -8.38
C ARG A 80 -1.25 13.43 -8.04
N LYS A 81 -2.53 13.81 -8.09
CA LYS A 81 -3.02 15.14 -7.65
C LYS A 81 -3.07 15.19 -6.12
#